data_AF-A0AAD9G3C0-F1
#
_entry.id   AF-A0AAD9G3C0-F1
#
_cell.length_a   1.000
_cell.length_b   1.000
_cell.length_c   1.000
_cell.angle_alpha   90.00
_cell.angle_beta   90.00
_cell.angle_gamma   90.00
#
_symmetry.space_group_name_H-M   'P 1'
#
loop_
_entity.id
_entity.type
_entity.pdbx_description
1 polymer ?
#
loop_
_entity_poly.entity_id
_entity_poly.type
_entity_poly.pdbx_seq_one_letter_code
_entity_poly.pdbx_strand_id
1 'polypeptide(L)'
;MPLMGFAGAQRIATRMSRLNYRYHYVRGSNTTTRFSHTYPDKSAWIGMLFASVDGESQDLIMWNQLTDEARAALESANFEDAQVPFNDKNFETKLQEAWPF
;
A
#
# COMPACT_ATOMS: atom_id res chain seq x y z
N MET A 1 14.29 -10.99 9.27
CA MET A 1 12.82 -11.02 9.13
C MET A 1 12.25 -9.87 9.94
N PRO A 2 11.48 -8.93 9.38
CA PRO A 2 10.87 -7.88 10.18
C PRO A 2 9.72 -8.48 11.00
N LEU A 3 9.72 -8.20 12.30
CA LEU A 3 8.65 -8.53 13.23
C LEU A 3 7.45 -7.63 12.89
N MET A 4 6.30 -8.25 12.55
CA MET A 4 5.03 -7.60 12.22
C MET A 4 4.70 -6.48 13.23
N GLY A 5 4.79 -5.23 12.79
CA GLY A 5 4.59 -4.07 13.67
C GLY A 5 4.20 -2.84 12.88
N PHE A 6 2.96 -2.83 12.39
CA PHE A 6 2.28 -1.72 11.70
C PHE A 6 2.82 -1.35 10.32
N ALA A 7 1.89 -1.12 9.39
CA ALA A 7 2.16 -0.53 8.10
C ALA A 7 2.83 0.86 8.26
N GLY A 8 3.93 1.10 7.53
CA GLY A 8 4.68 2.37 7.60
C GLY A 8 5.61 2.53 8.81
N ALA A 9 5.96 1.44 9.51
CA ALA A 9 6.97 1.50 10.58
C ALA A 9 8.39 1.75 10.03
N GLN A 10 9.13 2.66 10.68
CA GLN A 10 10.47 3.05 10.25
C GLN A 10 11.54 2.40 11.12
N ARG A 11 12.57 1.84 10.49
CA ARG A 11 13.78 1.38 11.17
C ARG A 11 14.77 2.54 11.32
N ILE A 12 15.05 2.95 12.54
CA ILE A 12 16.04 3.99 12.88
C ILE A 12 17.33 3.34 13.34
N ALA A 13 18.45 3.77 12.77
CA ALA A 13 19.80 3.33 13.17
C ALA A 13 20.46 4.40 14.03
N THR A 14 20.79 4.07 15.28
CA THR A 14 21.61 4.90 16.16
C THR A 14 23.04 4.40 16.12
N ARG A 15 23.98 5.22 15.66
CA ARG A 15 25.40 4.87 15.59
C ARG A 15 26.00 4.89 16.99
N MET A 16 26.50 3.76 17.48
CA MET A 16 27.17 3.66 18.78
C MET A 16 28.69 3.71 18.66
N SER A 17 29.26 3.22 17.56
CA SER A 17 30.70 3.31 17.28
C SER A 17 30.96 3.36 15.77
N ARG A 18 32.24 3.33 15.36
CA ARG A 18 32.62 3.36 13.93
C ARG A 18 31.95 2.25 13.10
N LEU A 19 31.67 1.09 13.69
CA LEU A 19 31.05 -0.06 13.02
C LEU A 19 29.78 -0.58 13.70
N ASN A 20 29.46 -0.11 14.92
CA ASN A 20 28.31 -0.61 15.66
C ASN A 20 27.11 0.33 15.53
N TYR A 21 25.99 -0.23 15.07
CA TYR A 21 24.70 0.44 14.98
C TYR A 21 23.67 -0.30 15.82
N ARG A 22 22.89 0.45 16.59
CA ARG A 22 21.71 -0.07 17.28
C ARG A 22 20.48 0.30 16.49
N TYR A 23 19.67 -0.69 16.12
CA TYR A 23 18.45 -0.47 15.36
C TYR A 23 17.25 -0.47 16.31
N HIS A 24 16.41 0.56 16.20
CA HIS A 24 15.12 0.66 16.87
C HIS A 24 14.03 0.89 15.83
N TYR A 25 12.83 0.41 16.10
CA TYR A 25 11.68 0.62 15.22
C TYR A 25 10.77 1.67 15.84
N VAL A 26 10.41 2.67 15.04
CA VAL A 26 9.38 3.64 15.41
C VAL A 26 8.08 3.19 14.77
N ARG A 27 7.06 3.06 15.63
CA ARG A 27 5.70 2.70 15.22
C ARG A 27 5.20 3.71 14.19
N GLY A 28 4.60 3.20 13.11
CA GLY A 28 3.88 4.03 12.14
C GLY A 28 2.68 4.75 12.78
N SER A 29 1.86 5.40 11.96
CA SER A 29 0.63 6.00 12.46
C SER A 29 -0.41 4.90 12.77
N ASN A 30 -1.20 5.10 13.82
CA ASN A 30 -2.37 4.24 14.12
C ASN A 30 -3.62 4.66 13.35
N THR A 31 -3.59 5.82 12.69
CA THR A 31 -4.75 6.41 12.00
C THR A 31 -4.55 6.52 10.50
N THR A 32 -3.30 6.48 10.01
CA THR A 32 -2.97 6.69 8.59
C THR A 32 -1.96 5.66 8.11
N THR A 33 -2.25 5.06 6.95
CA THR A 33 -1.31 4.16 6.28
C THR A 33 -0.57 4.93 5.19
N ARG A 34 0.76 4.78 5.13
CA ARG A 34 1.63 5.52 4.21
C ARG A 34 2.14 4.61 3.11
N PHE A 35 1.97 5.03 1.86
CA PHE A 35 2.46 4.31 0.70
C PHE A 35 3.22 5.25 -0.24
N SER A 36 4.18 4.69 -0.97
CA SER A 36 4.90 5.38 -2.03
C SER A 36 4.87 4.52 -3.29
N HIS A 37 4.79 5.16 -4.45
CA HIS A 37 5.05 4.50 -5.72
C HIS A 37 6.56 4.42 -5.95
N THR A 38 7.06 3.28 -6.41
CA THR A 38 8.45 3.12 -6.80
C THR A 38 8.57 2.19 -8.00
N TYR A 39 9.71 2.26 -8.68
CA TYR A 39 10.13 1.25 -9.64
C TYR A 39 11.01 0.24 -8.91
N PRO A 40 10.57 -1.03 -8.72
CA PRO A 40 11.38 -2.05 -8.05
C PRO A 40 12.71 -2.34 -8.78
N ASP A 41 12.71 -2.21 -10.10
CA ASP A 41 13.89 -2.25 -10.97
C ASP A 41 13.68 -1.37 -12.23
N LYS A 42 14.71 -1.24 -13.09
CA LYS A 42 14.70 -0.34 -14.27
C LYS A 42 13.69 -0.73 -15.36
N SER A 43 13.13 -1.93 -15.29
CA SER A 43 12.22 -2.54 -16.28
C SER A 43 10.85 -2.91 -15.70
N ALA A 44 10.65 -2.69 -14.41
CA ALA A 44 9.45 -3.09 -13.71
C ALA A 44 8.31 -2.08 -13.87
N TRP A 45 7.08 -2.59 -13.75
CA TRP A 45 5.89 -1.78 -13.56
C TRP A 45 5.95 -1.01 -12.23
N ILE A 46 5.19 0.09 -12.15
CA ILE A 46 5.08 0.87 -10.91
C ILE A 46 4.47 -0.02 -9.82
N GLY A 47 5.21 -0.17 -8.72
CA GLY A 47 4.76 -0.90 -7.53
C GLY A 47 4.42 0.04 -6.38
N MET A 48 3.58 -0.44 -5.47
CA MET A 48 3.24 0.27 -4.23
C MET A 48 3.97 -0.38 -3.05
N LEU A 49 4.70 0.43 -2.27
CA LEU A 49 5.39 -0.01 -1.06
C LEU A 49 4.99 0.86 0.14
N PHE A 50 5.18 0.35 1.36
CA PHE A 50 5.04 1.16 2.56
C PHE A 50 6.09 2.28 2.58
N ALA A 51 5.64 3.49 2.92
CA ALA A 51 6.49 4.66 3.07
C ALA A 51 6.73 4.98 4.56
N SER A 52 7.92 5.51 4.86
CA SER A 52 8.26 6.03 6.19
C SER A 52 8.08 7.55 6.32
N VAL A 53 7.60 8.21 5.27
CA VAL A 53 7.39 9.66 5.22
C VAL A 53 5.92 9.98 5.00
N ASP A 54 5.47 11.08 5.58
CA ASP A 54 4.11 11.58 5.38
C ASP A 54 3.90 12.06 3.94
N GLY A 55 2.71 11.79 3.42
CA GLY A 55 2.24 12.29 2.13
C GLY A 55 0.90 13.00 2.28
N GLU A 56 0.17 13.12 1.18
CA GLU A 56 -1.14 13.75 1.15
C GLU A 56 -2.27 12.71 1.24
N SER A 57 -3.40 13.12 1.81
CA SER A 57 -4.63 12.33 1.81
C SER A 57 -5.49 12.71 0.60
N GLN A 58 -6.23 11.74 0.05
CA GLN A 58 -7.17 11.95 -1.06
C GLN A 58 -8.61 11.93 -0.55
N ASP A 59 -9.50 12.56 -1.30
CA ASP A 59 -10.94 12.46 -1.05
C ASP A 59 -11.40 11.02 -1.20
N LEU A 60 -12.07 10.51 -0.17
CA LEU A 60 -12.50 9.11 -0.11
C LEU A 60 -13.95 8.99 -0.60
N ILE A 61 -14.16 8.09 -1.55
CA ILE A 61 -15.48 7.57 -1.91
C ILE A 61 -15.46 6.04 -1.83
N MET A 62 -16.41 5.47 -1.09
CA MET A 62 -16.53 4.02 -0.94
C MET A 62 -17.29 3.41 -2.11
N TRP A 63 -17.07 2.11 -2.38
CA TRP A 63 -17.74 1.40 -3.48
C TRP A 63 -19.26 1.55 -3.45
N ASN A 64 -19.87 1.42 -2.27
CA ASN A 64 -21.32 1.57 -2.06
C ASN A 64 -21.82 3.03 -2.08
N GLN A 65 -20.93 4.03 -2.11
CA GLN A 65 -21.27 5.44 -2.25
C GLN A 65 -21.25 5.90 -3.71
N LEU A 66 -20.68 5.10 -4.62
CA LEU A 66 -20.70 5.36 -6.06
C LEU A 66 -22.12 5.21 -6.62
N THR A 67 -22.40 5.94 -7.70
CA THR A 67 -23.63 5.72 -8.46
C THR A 67 -23.60 4.37 -9.15
N ASP A 68 -24.77 3.86 -9.51
CA ASP A 68 -24.90 2.56 -10.20
C ASP A 68 -24.17 2.58 -11.54
N GLU A 69 -24.18 3.70 -12.26
CA GLU A 69 -23.48 3.88 -13.52
C GLU A 69 -21.95 3.84 -13.33
N ALA A 70 -21.44 4.47 -12.28
CA ALA A 70 -20.01 4.47 -11.97
C ALA A 70 -19.53 3.05 -11.59
N ARG A 71 -20.32 2.32 -10.81
CA ARG A 71 -20.02 0.90 -10.49
C ARG A 71 -20.03 0.04 -11.75
N ALA A 72 -21.07 0.16 -12.58
CA ALA A 72 -21.16 -0.59 -13.83
C ALA A 72 -19.97 -0.30 -14.77
N ALA A 73 -19.57 0.98 -14.87
CA ALA A 73 -18.40 1.37 -15.66
C ALA A 73 -17.10 0.73 -15.11
N LEU A 74 -16.87 0.77 -13.80
CA LEU A 74 -15.69 0.15 -13.18
C LEU A 74 -15.70 -1.38 -13.21
N GLU A 75 -16.88 -1.99 -13.36
CA GLU A 75 -17.04 -3.43 -13.50
C GLU A 75 -16.67 -3.92 -14.92
N SER A 76 -17.08 -3.17 -15.96
CA SER A 76 -16.95 -3.61 -17.36
C SER A 76 -15.86 -2.92 -18.17
N ALA A 77 -15.32 -1.80 -17.71
CA ALA A 77 -14.33 -1.04 -18.47
C ALA A 77 -13.04 -1.83 -18.69
N ASN A 78 -12.48 -1.68 -19.88
CA ASN A 78 -11.17 -2.22 -20.22
C ASN A 78 -10.08 -1.20 -19.87
N PHE A 79 -9.28 -1.50 -18.85
CA PHE A 79 -8.12 -0.69 -18.45
C PHE A 79 -6.80 -1.28 -18.98
N GLU A 80 -6.86 -1.99 -20.12
CA GLU A 80 -5.72 -2.65 -20.76
C GLU A 80 -5.06 -3.65 -19.80
N ASP A 81 -3.80 -3.41 -19.44
CA ASP A 81 -3.04 -4.25 -18.52
C ASP A 81 -3.41 -4.02 -17.04
N ALA A 82 -4.15 -2.96 -16.73
CA ALA A 82 -4.60 -2.65 -15.38
C ALA A 82 -5.97 -3.28 -15.06
N GLN A 83 -6.19 -3.62 -13.79
CA GLN A 83 -7.45 -4.18 -13.30
C GLN A 83 -7.94 -3.38 -12.10
N VAL A 84 -9.27 -3.18 -12.00
CA VAL A 84 -9.90 -2.57 -10.83
C VAL A 84 -9.91 -3.60 -9.68
N PRO A 85 -9.20 -3.36 -8.57
CA PRO A 85 -8.99 -4.40 -7.55
C PRO A 85 -10.14 -4.53 -6.55
N PHE A 86 -11.08 -3.57 -6.54
CA PHE A 86 -12.17 -3.48 -5.56
C PHE A 86 -13.57 -3.65 -6.16
N ASN A 87 -13.66 -4.00 -7.45
CA ASN A 87 -14.93 -4.26 -8.11
C ASN A 87 -15.46 -5.66 -7.74
N ASP A 88 -16.72 -5.95 -8.06
CA ASP A 88 -17.39 -7.16 -7.54
C ASP A 88 -16.73 -8.44 -8.09
N LYS A 89 -16.26 -8.42 -9.34
CA LYS A 89 -15.55 -9.54 -9.96
C LYS A 89 -14.19 -9.86 -9.33
N ASN A 90 -13.45 -8.85 -8.86
CA ASN A 90 -12.06 -9.04 -8.42
C ASN A 90 -11.88 -9.00 -6.90
N PHE A 91 -12.81 -8.42 -6.14
CA PHE A 91 -12.63 -8.11 -4.72
C PHE A 91 -12.21 -9.32 -3.88
N GLU A 92 -12.96 -10.41 -3.93
CA GLU A 92 -12.67 -11.63 -3.15
C GLU A 92 -11.32 -12.27 -3.52
N THR A 93 -11.03 -12.37 -4.81
CA THR A 93 -9.74 -12.89 -5.30
C THR A 93 -8.58 -12.02 -4.83
N LYS A 94 -8.74 -10.69 -4.88
CA LYS A 94 -7.70 -9.76 -4.42
C LYS A 94 -7.51 -9.77 -2.91
N LEU A 95 -8.57 -9.99 -2.13
CA LEU A 95 -8.45 -10.21 -0.69
C LEU A 95 -7.66 -11.49 -0.36
N GLN A 96 -7.90 -12.57 -1.11
CA GLN A 96 -7.15 -13.82 -0.94
C GLN A 96 -5.67 -13.64 -1.30
N GLU A 97 -5.36 -12.95 -2.42
CA GLU A 97 -3.98 -12.63 -2.81
C GLU A 97 -3.28 -11.73 -1.79
N ALA A 98 -4.01 -10.81 -1.15
CA ALA A 98 -3.48 -9.88 -0.16
C ALA A 98 -3.35 -10.49 1.24
N TRP A 99 -3.79 -11.73 1.45
CA TRP A 99 -3.78 -12.38 2.75
C TRP A 99 -2.35 -12.63 3.24
N PRO A 100 -1.92 -12.05 4.37
CA PRO A 100 -0.51 -12.06 4.76
C PRO A 100 -0.11 -13.19 5.73
N PHE A 101 -0.97 -14.21 5.94
CA PHE A 101 -0.77 -15.26 6.95
C PHE A 101 -0.84 -16.69 6.40
#